data_AF-A0A9P6GUA5-F1
#
_entry.id   AF-A0A9P6GUA5-F1
#
_cell.length_a   1.000
_cell.length_b   1.000
_cell.length_c   1.000
_cell.angle_alpha   90.00
_cell.angle_beta   90.00
_cell.angle_gamma   90.00
#
_symmetry.space_group_name_H-M   'P 1'
#
loop_
_entity.id
_entity.type
_entity.pdbx_description
1 polymer ?
#
loop_
_entity_poly.entity_id
_entity_poly.type
_entity_poly.pdbx_seq_one_letter_code
_entity_poly.pdbx_strand_id
1 'polypeptide(L)'
;MACSRIRSRHSISPPTQHSISKTRPYDPRHKTIGSVRGTRQSLFCSVLLEMSLSTSDAVSEALSLDTFPKFIHLYDHAKSLIGIHGRYTASSDPIIFERAQNKAPTNKKPSREDLACSFAAAQDAIHAVQPAGPAKDDLELFKLLWEATIDAIAKVLEGGNLDLEVCAWGIIGLAAGYMKPEATSHADKSSFSAYRSRLRTASGSLDSLKSPRNGRAPGVSPEQRAYILTKARREIHVCSNLLLQQYRRDGWTHIRWYHGIAVAERWIENLTVAEVVPGEEEVHSARDESV
;
A
#
# COMPACT_ATOMS: atom_id res chain seq x y z
N MET A 1 -25.62 17.15 -46.95
CA MET A 1 -24.94 18.43 -46.66
C MET A 1 -23.50 18.13 -46.30
N ALA A 2 -22.59 18.47 -47.22
CA ALA A 2 -21.16 18.25 -47.12
C ALA A 2 -20.49 19.53 -46.60
N CYS A 3 -19.49 19.40 -45.72
CA CYS A 3 -18.54 20.47 -45.42
C CYS A 3 -17.16 19.90 -45.06
N SER A 4 -16.33 19.84 -46.11
CA SER A 4 -14.91 20.26 -46.16
C SER A 4 -13.98 20.01 -44.96
N ARG A 5 -13.11 18.99 -45.11
CA ARG A 5 -11.80 18.92 -44.42
C ARG A 5 -10.73 19.59 -45.27
N ILE A 6 -10.09 20.63 -44.72
CA ILE A 6 -8.93 21.31 -45.28
C ILE A 6 -7.67 20.52 -44.90
N ARG A 7 -6.85 20.18 -45.90
CA ARG A 7 -5.45 19.77 -45.73
C ARG A 7 -4.57 21.02 -45.70
N SER A 8 -3.57 21.06 -44.83
CA SER A 8 -2.30 21.69 -45.15
C SER A 8 -1.14 20.89 -44.54
N ARG A 9 -0.11 20.75 -45.36
CA ARG A 9 1.14 20.03 -45.12
C ARG A 9 2.14 21.00 -44.48
N HIS A 10 2.92 20.56 -43.50
CA HIS A 10 4.31 21.00 -43.43
C HIS A 10 5.24 19.84 -43.13
N SER A 11 6.23 19.77 -44.01
CA SER A 11 7.36 18.86 -44.09
C SER A 11 8.49 19.39 -43.23
N ILE A 12 9.02 18.57 -42.33
CA ILE A 12 10.33 18.78 -41.71
C ILE A 12 11.01 17.41 -41.68
N SER A 13 12.04 17.25 -42.51
CA SER A 13 12.97 16.12 -42.52
C SER A 13 14.19 16.43 -41.59
N PRO A 14 15.13 15.51 -41.37
CA PRO A 14 15.35 14.83 -40.08
C PRO A 14 16.66 15.25 -39.38
N PRO A 15 16.88 14.89 -38.11
CA PRO A 15 18.19 14.99 -37.50
C PRO A 15 19.01 13.70 -37.65
N THR A 16 20.24 13.91 -38.09
CA THR A 16 21.39 13.01 -38.22
C THR A 16 21.64 12.18 -36.94
N GLN A 17 21.67 10.84 -37.07
CA GLN A 17 22.16 9.95 -36.01
C GLN A 17 23.67 9.74 -36.17
N HIS A 18 24.45 10.26 -35.24
CA HIS A 18 25.84 9.86 -35.04
C HIS A 18 25.90 8.59 -34.19
N SER A 19 26.47 7.55 -34.77
CA SER A 19 26.91 6.32 -34.12
C SER A 19 28.12 6.60 -33.23
N ILE A 20 28.04 6.25 -31.94
CA ILE A 20 29.22 5.99 -31.11
C ILE A 20 28.98 4.70 -30.34
N SER A 21 29.58 3.65 -30.88
CA SER A 21 29.90 2.39 -30.22
C SER A 21 30.99 2.63 -29.17
N LYS A 22 30.70 2.34 -27.90
CA LYS A 22 31.73 2.03 -26.90
C LYS A 22 31.26 0.86 -26.04
N THR A 23 31.65 -0.32 -26.48
CA THR A 23 31.79 -1.54 -25.68
C THR A 23 32.72 -1.27 -24.49
N ARG A 24 32.27 -1.61 -23.28
CA ARG A 24 33.14 -1.77 -22.12
C ARG A 24 33.35 -3.26 -21.84
N PRO A 25 34.58 -3.68 -21.50
CA PRO A 25 34.88 -5.08 -21.22
C PRO A 25 34.32 -5.51 -19.86
N TYR A 26 33.78 -6.73 -19.85
CA TYR A 26 33.36 -7.50 -18.70
C TYR A 26 34.60 -8.07 -18.00
N ASP A 27 34.84 -7.70 -16.74
CA ASP A 27 35.88 -8.28 -15.89
C ASP A 27 35.21 -9.08 -14.75
N PRO A 28 35.36 -10.41 -14.70
CA PRO A 28 34.81 -11.24 -13.64
C PRO A 28 35.87 -11.48 -12.56
N ARG A 29 35.77 -10.78 -11.42
CA ARG A 29 36.46 -11.19 -10.20
C ARG A 29 35.53 -11.26 -9.01
N HIS A 30 35.20 -12.50 -8.70
CA HIS A 30 34.75 -13.00 -7.42
C HIS A 30 35.45 -12.31 -6.24
N LYS A 31 34.65 -11.78 -5.31
CA LYS A 31 34.92 -11.84 -3.87
C LYS A 31 33.60 -11.99 -3.14
N THR A 32 33.26 -13.24 -2.87
CA THR A 32 32.25 -13.69 -1.93
C THR A 32 32.74 -13.33 -0.52
N ILE A 33 32.06 -12.41 0.16
CA ILE A 33 32.16 -12.28 1.62
C ILE A 33 30.72 -12.33 2.14
N GLY A 34 30.48 -13.36 2.95
CA GLY A 34 29.17 -13.80 3.40
C GLY A 34 28.41 -12.73 4.16
N SER A 35 27.23 -12.40 3.65
CA SER A 35 26.16 -11.82 4.46
C SER A 35 25.36 -13.00 5.01
N VAL A 36 25.58 -13.29 6.29
CA VAL A 36 24.70 -14.14 7.08
C VAL A 36 23.37 -13.40 7.21
N ARG A 37 22.49 -13.55 6.22
CA ARG A 37 21.07 -13.24 6.39
C ARG A 37 20.48 -14.43 7.14
N GLY A 38 20.20 -14.20 8.42
CA GLY A 38 19.37 -15.08 9.23
C GLY A 38 18.00 -15.21 8.57
N THR A 39 17.84 -16.28 7.81
CA THR A 39 16.56 -16.84 7.41
C THR A 39 15.88 -17.34 8.68
N ARG A 40 15.14 -16.49 9.38
CA ARG A 40 14.30 -16.92 10.49
C ARG A 40 12.87 -16.41 10.33
N GLN A 41 12.09 -17.31 9.72
CA GLN A 41 10.78 -17.75 10.22
C GLN A 41 9.66 -16.70 10.22
N SER A 42 9.17 -16.41 9.01
CA SER A 42 7.73 -16.44 8.76
C SER A 42 7.24 -17.88 8.95
N LEU A 43 7.09 -18.33 10.20
CA LEU A 43 6.58 -19.67 10.53
C LEU A 43 5.22 -19.65 11.24
N PHE A 44 4.58 -18.48 11.39
CA PHE A 44 3.29 -18.40 12.06
C PHE A 44 2.05 -18.34 11.15
N CYS A 45 2.18 -18.30 9.82
CA CYS A 45 0.99 -18.14 8.92
C CYS A 45 0.89 -19.10 7.73
N SER A 46 1.76 -20.10 7.56
CA SER A 46 1.75 -20.93 6.34
C SER A 46 1.31 -22.39 6.50
N VAL A 47 0.91 -22.84 7.70
CA VAL A 47 0.61 -24.27 7.96
C VAL A 47 -0.85 -24.54 8.34
N LEU A 48 -1.76 -23.55 8.28
CA LEU A 48 -3.18 -23.74 8.64
C LEU A 48 -4.19 -23.20 7.61
N LEU A 49 -3.89 -23.24 6.31
CA LEU A 49 -4.80 -22.75 5.27
C LEU A 49 -5.15 -23.80 4.21
N GLU A 50 -5.42 -25.02 4.66
CA GLU A 50 -6.00 -26.08 3.81
C GLU A 50 -7.44 -26.49 4.18
N MET A 51 -8.09 -25.85 5.16
CA MET A 51 -9.43 -26.28 5.60
C MET A 51 -10.41 -25.12 5.85
N SER A 52 -10.90 -24.54 4.75
CA SER A 52 -12.33 -24.24 4.52
C SER A 52 -12.48 -23.42 3.23
N LEU A 53 -12.92 -24.08 2.16
CA LEU A 53 -13.19 -23.45 0.85
C LEU A 53 -14.52 -22.65 0.84
N SER A 54 -15.21 -22.58 1.98
CA SER A 54 -16.50 -21.93 2.12
C SER A 54 -16.32 -20.50 2.60
N THR A 55 -16.72 -19.53 1.76
CA THR A 55 -16.80 -18.11 2.11
C THR A 55 -17.61 -17.89 3.41
N SER A 56 -18.66 -18.68 3.62
CA SER A 56 -19.51 -18.59 4.82
C SER A 56 -18.77 -18.95 6.10
N ASP A 57 -17.92 -19.98 6.07
CA ASP A 57 -17.17 -20.43 7.24
C ASP A 57 -16.10 -19.39 7.60
N ALA A 58 -15.41 -18.87 6.59
CA ALA A 58 -14.42 -17.81 6.75
C ALA A 58 -15.02 -16.53 7.35
N VAL A 59 -16.23 -16.14 6.92
CA VAL A 59 -16.96 -15.00 7.49
C VAL A 59 -17.36 -15.28 8.94
N SER A 60 -17.90 -16.47 9.24
CA SER A 60 -18.30 -16.83 10.60
C SER A 60 -17.12 -16.79 11.57
N GLU A 61 -15.97 -17.33 11.16
CA GLU A 61 -14.74 -17.28 11.95
C GLU A 61 -14.28 -15.83 12.15
N ALA A 62 -14.25 -15.02 11.08
CA ALA A 62 -13.84 -13.62 11.13
C ALA A 62 -14.62 -12.79 12.15
N LEU A 63 -15.93 -13.07 12.32
CA LEU A 63 -16.79 -12.36 13.27
C LEU A 63 -16.44 -12.65 14.74
N SER A 64 -15.71 -13.73 15.02
CA SER A 64 -15.24 -14.07 16.37
C SER A 64 -13.86 -13.47 16.72
N LEU A 65 -13.16 -12.94 15.73
CA LEU A 65 -11.79 -12.43 15.86
C LEU A 65 -11.76 -10.94 16.24
N ASP A 66 -10.71 -10.54 16.96
CA ASP A 66 -10.40 -9.12 17.21
C ASP A 66 -9.95 -8.40 15.92
N THR A 67 -9.86 -7.07 15.93
CA THR A 67 -9.67 -6.21 14.75
C THR A 67 -8.52 -6.63 13.82
N PHE A 68 -7.30 -6.81 14.34
CA PHE A 68 -6.15 -7.15 13.48
C PHE A 68 -6.21 -8.60 12.96
N PRO A 69 -6.45 -9.63 13.81
CA PRO A 69 -6.64 -10.99 13.30
C PRO A 69 -7.80 -11.11 12.31
N LYS A 70 -8.92 -10.41 12.54
CA LYS A 70 -10.05 -10.36 11.61
C LYS A 70 -9.65 -9.84 10.23
N PHE A 71 -8.93 -8.71 10.19
CA PHE A 71 -8.43 -8.14 8.94
C PHE A 71 -7.48 -9.12 8.21
N ILE A 72 -6.50 -9.69 8.92
CA ILE A 72 -5.52 -10.61 8.33
C ILE A 72 -6.22 -11.85 7.76
N HIS A 73 -7.13 -12.45 8.52
CA HIS A 73 -7.89 -13.64 8.13
C HIS A 73 -8.72 -13.40 6.87
N LEU A 74 -9.52 -12.32 6.85
CA LEU A 74 -10.34 -11.96 5.69
C LEU A 74 -9.48 -11.65 4.46
N TYR A 75 -8.33 -10.99 4.65
CA TYR A 75 -7.45 -10.65 3.55
C TYR A 75 -6.74 -11.87 2.96
N ASP A 76 -6.28 -12.79 3.80
CA ASP A 76 -5.70 -14.06 3.37
C ASP A 76 -6.71 -14.91 2.60
N HIS A 77 -7.96 -14.96 3.09
CA HIS A 77 -9.04 -15.64 2.39
C HIS A 77 -9.36 -14.97 1.04
N ALA A 78 -9.44 -13.64 0.99
CA ALA A 78 -9.66 -12.90 -0.25
C ALA A 78 -8.54 -13.14 -1.29
N LYS A 79 -7.27 -13.16 -0.86
CA LYS A 79 -6.13 -13.52 -1.72
C LYS A 79 -6.25 -14.95 -2.25
N SER A 80 -6.71 -15.89 -1.41
CA SER A 80 -6.95 -17.28 -1.82
C SER A 80 -8.04 -17.36 -2.89
N LEU A 81 -9.19 -16.71 -2.69
CA LEU A 81 -10.28 -16.65 -3.67
C LEU A 81 -9.81 -16.10 -5.02
N ILE A 82 -9.07 -14.98 -5.02
CA ILE A 82 -8.50 -14.39 -6.26
C ILE A 82 -7.45 -15.32 -6.88
N GLY A 83 -6.68 -16.05 -6.08
CA GLY A 83 -5.74 -17.06 -6.57
C GLY A 83 -6.43 -18.26 -7.24
N ILE A 84 -7.56 -18.71 -6.70
CA ILE A 84 -8.33 -19.87 -7.20
C ILE A 84 -9.15 -19.49 -8.43
N HIS A 85 -9.88 -18.38 -8.35
CA HIS A 85 -10.83 -17.95 -9.37
C HIS A 85 -10.22 -17.04 -10.43
N GLY A 86 -9.04 -16.47 -10.18
CA GLY A 86 -8.44 -15.45 -11.02
C GLY A 86 -8.97 -14.05 -10.69
N ARG A 87 -8.66 -13.10 -11.58
CA ARG A 87 -9.06 -11.69 -11.45
C ARG A 87 -10.57 -11.55 -11.58
N TYR A 88 -11.20 -10.95 -10.57
CA TYR A 88 -12.63 -10.60 -10.63
C TYR A 88 -12.84 -9.38 -11.51
N THR A 89 -14.02 -9.30 -12.12
CA THR A 89 -14.43 -8.21 -13.00
C THR A 89 -15.82 -7.71 -12.63
N ALA A 90 -16.13 -6.48 -13.02
CA ALA A 90 -17.48 -5.93 -12.97
C ALA A 90 -17.93 -5.65 -14.41
N SER A 91 -19.03 -6.27 -14.86
CA SER A 91 -19.62 -5.97 -16.17
C SER A 91 -20.24 -4.57 -16.16
N SER A 92 -20.32 -3.93 -17.32
CA SER A 92 -20.94 -2.60 -17.46
C SER A 92 -22.38 -2.75 -17.96
N ASP A 93 -23.33 -2.29 -17.14
CA ASP A 93 -24.78 -2.20 -17.41
C ASP A 93 -25.53 -3.54 -17.65
N PRO A 94 -26.12 -4.14 -16.59
CA PRO A 94 -26.02 -3.75 -15.17
C PRO A 94 -24.63 -4.05 -14.60
N ILE A 95 -24.25 -3.37 -13.50
CA ILE A 95 -22.98 -3.64 -12.82
C ILE A 95 -23.09 -4.96 -12.05
N ILE A 96 -22.57 -6.05 -12.64
CA ILE A 96 -22.54 -7.38 -12.02
C ILE A 96 -21.11 -7.76 -11.70
N PHE A 97 -20.89 -8.17 -10.45
CA PHE A 97 -19.61 -8.71 -10.00
C PHE A 97 -19.47 -10.17 -10.41
N GLU A 98 -18.39 -10.48 -11.14
CA GLU A 98 -18.19 -11.78 -11.78
C GLU A 98 -16.81 -12.36 -11.44
N ARG A 99 -16.79 -13.68 -11.20
CA ARG A 99 -15.56 -14.48 -11.17
C ARG A 99 -15.01 -14.60 -12.59
N ALA A 100 -13.69 -14.76 -12.74
CA ALA A 100 -13.13 -15.01 -14.07
C ALA A 100 -13.70 -16.32 -14.66
N GLN A 101 -14.02 -16.31 -15.95
CA GLN A 101 -14.59 -17.48 -16.64
C GLN A 101 -13.62 -18.66 -16.70
N ASN A 102 -12.32 -18.36 -16.76
CA ASN A 102 -11.26 -19.35 -16.80
C ASN A 102 -10.56 -19.41 -15.45
N LYS A 103 -10.52 -20.59 -14.84
CA LYS A 103 -9.71 -20.81 -13.63
C LYS A 103 -8.27 -20.41 -13.90
N ALA A 104 -7.68 -19.67 -12.95
CA ALA A 104 -6.27 -19.38 -13.00
C ALA A 104 -5.46 -20.70 -12.99
N PRO A 105 -4.28 -20.73 -13.63
CA PRO A 105 -3.40 -21.88 -13.52
C PRO A 105 -3.11 -22.15 -12.04
N THR A 106 -3.34 -23.40 -11.62
CA THR A 106 -3.18 -23.83 -10.24
C THR A 106 -1.76 -23.50 -9.74
N ASN A 107 -1.67 -22.99 -8.51
CA ASN A 107 -0.43 -22.65 -7.77
C ASN A 107 0.21 -21.28 -8.03
N LYS A 108 -0.42 -20.37 -8.78
CA LYS A 108 0.12 -19.00 -8.91
C LYS A 108 -0.50 -18.07 -7.87
N LYS A 109 0.32 -17.48 -6.99
CA LYS A 109 -0.11 -16.37 -6.11
C LYS A 109 -0.63 -15.21 -6.97
N PRO A 110 -1.76 -14.59 -6.60
CA PRO A 110 -2.31 -13.47 -7.37
C PRO A 110 -1.31 -12.31 -7.40
N SER A 111 -1.19 -11.66 -8.57
CA SER A 111 -0.34 -10.47 -8.67
C SER A 111 -0.99 -9.29 -7.95
N ARG A 112 -0.20 -8.25 -7.64
CA ARG A 112 -0.74 -7.00 -7.06
C ARG A 112 -1.78 -6.36 -7.97
N GLU A 113 -1.61 -6.50 -9.28
CA GLU A 113 -2.57 -6.01 -10.27
C GLU A 113 -3.89 -6.77 -10.19
N ASP A 114 -3.85 -8.11 -10.05
CA ASP A 114 -5.06 -8.93 -9.92
C ASP A 114 -5.84 -8.57 -8.66
N LEU A 115 -5.14 -8.35 -7.54
CA LEU A 115 -5.74 -7.88 -6.29
C LEU A 115 -6.38 -6.49 -6.48
N ALA A 116 -5.63 -5.55 -7.04
CA ALA A 116 -6.11 -4.19 -7.24
C ALA A 116 -7.35 -4.13 -8.15
N CYS A 117 -7.34 -4.86 -9.26
CA CYS A 117 -8.47 -4.96 -10.17
C CYS A 117 -9.69 -5.63 -9.52
N SER A 118 -9.48 -6.73 -8.78
CA SER A 118 -10.58 -7.46 -8.13
C SER A 118 -11.26 -6.62 -7.05
N PHE A 119 -10.48 -5.92 -6.22
CA PHE A 119 -11.03 -5.01 -5.21
C PHE A 119 -11.70 -3.78 -5.82
N ALA A 120 -11.19 -3.27 -6.95
CA ALA A 120 -11.86 -2.18 -7.67
C ALA A 120 -13.22 -2.63 -8.22
N ALA A 121 -13.27 -3.80 -8.87
CA ALA A 121 -14.53 -4.38 -9.37
C ALA A 121 -15.56 -4.59 -8.25
N ALA A 122 -15.13 -5.07 -7.09
CA ALA A 122 -16.00 -5.26 -5.94
C ALA A 122 -16.52 -3.93 -5.37
N GLN A 123 -15.64 -2.94 -5.22
CA GLN A 123 -16.03 -1.60 -4.79
C GLN A 123 -17.04 -0.95 -5.73
N ASP A 124 -16.86 -1.13 -7.05
CA ASP A 124 -17.77 -0.56 -8.05
C ASP A 124 -19.13 -1.30 -8.07
N ALA A 125 -19.15 -2.60 -7.73
CA ALA A 125 -20.36 -3.44 -7.74
C ALA A 125 -21.15 -3.48 -6.43
N ILE A 126 -20.58 -3.04 -5.30
CA ILE A 126 -21.16 -3.29 -3.96
C ILE A 126 -22.55 -2.65 -3.75
N HIS A 127 -22.84 -1.57 -4.47
CA HIS A 127 -24.12 -0.86 -4.39
C HIS A 127 -25.12 -1.30 -5.47
N ALA A 128 -24.70 -2.15 -6.42
CA ALA A 128 -25.55 -2.66 -7.49
C ALA A 128 -26.26 -3.96 -7.06
N VAL A 129 -27.43 -4.20 -7.62
CA VAL A 129 -28.18 -5.45 -7.38
C VAL A 129 -27.43 -6.62 -7.99
N GLN A 130 -27.02 -7.57 -7.14
CA GLN A 130 -26.28 -8.76 -7.57
C GLN A 130 -27.19 -9.98 -7.69
N PRO A 131 -27.01 -10.83 -8.73
CA PRO A 131 -27.68 -12.12 -8.81
C PRO A 131 -27.25 -13.03 -7.66
N ALA A 132 -28.11 -13.96 -7.27
CA ALA A 132 -27.75 -14.97 -6.27
C ALA A 132 -26.67 -15.91 -6.82
N GLY A 133 -25.68 -16.24 -6.00
CA GLY A 133 -24.66 -17.21 -6.34
C GLY A 133 -23.30 -16.90 -5.70
N PRO A 134 -22.28 -17.73 -5.99
CA PRO A 134 -21.01 -17.68 -5.28
C PRO A 134 -20.25 -16.34 -5.43
N ALA A 135 -20.41 -15.64 -6.55
CA ALA A 135 -19.78 -14.33 -6.74
C ALA A 135 -20.36 -13.27 -5.78
N LYS A 136 -21.66 -13.36 -5.45
CA LYS A 136 -22.30 -12.48 -4.46
C LYS A 136 -21.75 -12.75 -3.06
N ASP A 137 -21.54 -14.01 -2.70
CA ASP A 137 -20.96 -14.37 -1.40
C ASP A 137 -19.53 -13.82 -1.27
N ASP A 138 -18.72 -13.94 -2.32
CA ASP A 138 -17.37 -13.36 -2.37
C ASP A 138 -17.39 -11.82 -2.25
N LEU A 139 -18.37 -11.16 -2.88
CA LEU A 139 -18.54 -9.72 -2.79
C LEU A 139 -18.84 -9.26 -1.35
N GLU A 140 -19.70 -9.99 -0.64
CA GLU A 140 -19.98 -9.72 0.78
C GLU A 140 -18.73 -9.93 1.65
N LEU A 141 -17.90 -10.94 1.36
CA LEU A 141 -16.61 -11.10 2.03
C LEU A 141 -15.67 -9.92 1.74
N PHE A 142 -15.59 -9.45 0.49
CA PHE A 142 -14.74 -8.31 0.14
C PHE A 142 -15.22 -7.01 0.80
N LYS A 143 -16.54 -6.82 0.95
CA LYS A 143 -17.11 -5.73 1.73
C LYS A 143 -16.74 -5.84 3.21
N LEU A 144 -16.89 -7.02 3.80
CA LEU A 144 -16.52 -7.25 5.21
C LEU A 144 -15.02 -7.02 5.44
N LEU A 145 -14.17 -7.40 4.48
CA LEU A 145 -12.74 -7.09 4.49
C LEU A 145 -12.51 -5.56 4.46
N TRP A 146 -13.24 -4.81 3.65
CA TRP A 146 -13.13 -3.36 3.62
C TRP A 146 -13.54 -2.71 4.95
N GLU A 147 -14.62 -3.17 5.57
CA GLU A 147 -15.04 -2.72 6.90
C GLU A 147 -13.94 -3.01 7.94
N ALA A 148 -13.42 -4.24 7.96
CA ALA A 148 -12.31 -4.62 8.83
C ALA A 148 -11.02 -3.82 8.56
N THR A 149 -10.80 -3.38 7.32
CA THR A 149 -9.67 -2.52 6.94
C THR A 149 -9.79 -1.15 7.59
N ILE A 150 -10.99 -0.55 7.59
CA ILE A 150 -11.24 0.74 8.23
C ILE A 150 -11.03 0.62 9.74
N ASP A 151 -11.57 -0.43 10.37
CA ASP A 151 -11.42 -0.68 11.81
C ASP A 151 -9.94 -0.86 12.18
N ALA A 152 -9.18 -1.62 11.38
CA ALA A 152 -7.75 -1.80 11.60
C ALA A 152 -6.98 -0.48 11.49
N ILE A 153 -7.25 0.33 10.46
CA ILE A 153 -6.67 1.67 10.31
C ILE A 153 -7.00 2.54 11.52
N ALA A 154 -8.25 2.53 11.99
CA ALA A 154 -8.66 3.30 13.17
C ALA A 154 -7.89 2.87 14.42
N LYS A 155 -7.84 1.57 14.71
CA LYS A 155 -7.13 0.99 15.86
C LYS A 155 -5.64 1.33 15.86
N VAL A 156 -4.98 1.25 14.71
CA VAL A 156 -3.56 1.65 14.56
C VAL A 156 -3.37 3.14 14.88
N LEU A 157 -4.24 4.00 14.37
CA LEU A 157 -4.13 5.45 14.56
C LEU A 157 -4.45 5.87 16.01
N GLU A 158 -5.35 5.17 16.69
CA GLU A 158 -5.66 5.40 18.11
C GLU A 158 -4.53 4.98 19.04
N GLY A 159 -3.84 3.88 18.71
CA GLY A 159 -2.68 3.42 19.49
C GLY A 159 -1.50 4.38 19.45
N GLY A 160 -1.37 5.21 18.41
CA GLY A 160 -0.29 6.21 18.30
C GLY A 160 1.12 5.63 18.17
N ASN A 161 1.25 4.31 17.98
CA ASN A 161 2.52 3.58 18.01
C ASN A 161 3.26 3.54 16.67
N LEU A 162 2.78 4.27 15.66
CA LEU A 162 3.46 4.35 14.37
C LEU A 162 4.54 5.41 14.38
N ASP A 163 5.72 5.03 13.90
CA ASP A 163 6.75 5.98 13.49
C ASP A 163 6.19 7.02 12.53
N LEU A 164 6.58 8.28 12.73
CA LEU A 164 6.08 9.41 11.95
C LEU A 164 6.24 9.20 10.42
N GLU A 165 7.35 8.58 10.02
CA GLU A 165 7.66 8.26 8.62
C GLU A 165 6.74 7.16 8.07
N VAL A 166 6.50 6.09 8.84
CA VAL A 166 5.59 5.00 8.47
C VAL A 166 4.16 5.51 8.34
N CYS A 167 3.73 6.37 9.28
CA CYS A 167 2.46 7.06 9.20
C CYS A 167 2.38 7.92 7.94
N ALA A 168 3.37 8.78 7.67
CA ALA A 168 3.40 9.66 6.50
C ALA A 168 3.27 8.89 5.18
N TRP A 169 4.03 7.81 5.01
CA TRP A 169 3.98 6.97 3.81
C TRP A 169 2.64 6.26 3.65
N GLY A 170 2.03 5.81 4.75
CA GLY A 170 0.68 5.26 4.73
C GLY A 170 -0.36 6.27 4.27
N ILE A 171 -0.32 7.51 4.78
CA ILE A 171 -1.21 8.59 4.33
C ILE A 171 -1.00 8.92 2.85
N ILE A 172 0.25 8.94 2.36
CA ILE A 172 0.53 9.09 0.92
C ILE A 172 -0.07 7.93 0.11
N GLY A 173 -0.02 6.71 0.64
CA GLY A 173 -0.63 5.51 0.06
C GLY A 173 -2.15 5.63 -0.08
N LEU A 174 -2.83 6.08 0.97
CA LEU A 174 -4.27 6.38 0.95
C LEU A 174 -4.59 7.49 -0.06
N ALA A 175 -3.79 8.57 -0.06
CA ALA A 175 -3.97 9.69 -0.99
C ALA A 175 -3.76 9.30 -2.46
N ALA A 176 -3.00 8.23 -2.74
CA ALA A 176 -2.84 7.70 -4.08
C ALA A 176 -4.09 6.97 -4.60
N GLY A 177 -4.85 6.33 -3.70
CA GLY A 177 -6.12 5.67 -4.02
C GLY A 177 -7.36 6.58 -3.90
N TYR A 178 -7.19 7.86 -3.54
CA TYR A 178 -8.31 8.76 -3.31
C TYR A 178 -9.01 9.18 -4.61
N MET A 179 -10.27 8.76 -4.77
CA MET A 179 -11.19 9.11 -5.83
C MET A 179 -11.84 10.46 -5.51
N LYS A 180 -11.52 11.49 -6.29
CA LYS A 180 -12.09 12.82 -6.03
C LYS A 180 -13.59 12.82 -6.35
N PRO A 181 -14.46 13.26 -5.42
CA PRO A 181 -15.87 13.44 -5.72
C PRO A 181 -16.05 14.52 -6.81
N GLU A 182 -16.91 14.26 -7.79
CA GLU A 182 -17.20 15.24 -8.84
C GLU A 182 -17.81 16.52 -8.25
N ALA A 183 -18.68 16.36 -7.24
CA ALA A 183 -19.40 17.43 -6.54
C ALA A 183 -18.54 18.31 -5.60
N THR A 184 -17.26 17.98 -5.37
CA THR A 184 -16.42 18.80 -4.48
C THR A 184 -16.11 20.16 -5.10
N SER A 185 -16.14 21.22 -4.28
CA SER A 185 -15.77 22.57 -4.72
C SER A 185 -14.34 22.61 -5.28
N HIS A 186 -14.06 23.54 -6.19
CA HIS A 186 -12.70 23.74 -6.71
C HIS A 186 -11.70 24.08 -5.60
N ALA A 187 -12.13 24.79 -4.55
CA ALA A 187 -11.31 25.14 -3.40
C ALA A 187 -10.89 23.91 -2.59
N ASP A 188 -11.80 22.96 -2.36
CA ASP A 188 -11.51 21.72 -1.64
C ASP A 188 -10.59 20.80 -2.46
N LYS A 189 -10.82 20.71 -3.77
CA LYS A 189 -9.96 19.96 -4.71
C LYS A 189 -8.53 20.50 -4.70
N SER A 190 -8.38 21.83 -4.66
CA SER A 190 -7.09 22.50 -4.56
C SER A 190 -6.40 22.18 -3.22
N SER A 191 -7.13 22.29 -2.11
CA SER A 191 -6.62 22.07 -0.76
C SER A 191 -6.10 20.64 -0.54
N PHE A 192 -6.86 19.62 -0.96
CA PHE A 192 -6.41 18.22 -0.88
C PHE A 192 -5.11 17.99 -1.65
N SER A 193 -5.02 18.51 -2.87
CA SER A 193 -3.82 18.37 -3.71
C SER A 193 -2.61 19.09 -3.11
N ALA A 194 -2.83 20.25 -2.47
CA ALA A 194 -1.79 21.01 -1.78
C ALA A 194 -1.25 20.24 -0.56
N TYR A 195 -2.12 19.69 0.28
CA TYR A 195 -1.70 18.89 1.44
C TYR A 195 -0.94 17.62 1.02
N ARG A 196 -1.42 16.92 0.00
CA ARG A 196 -0.73 15.75 -0.55
C ARG A 196 0.67 16.09 -1.07
N SER A 197 0.80 17.20 -1.79
CA SER A 197 2.08 17.67 -2.35
C SER A 197 3.08 18.06 -1.24
N ARG A 198 2.61 18.80 -0.23
CA ARG A 198 3.40 19.19 0.94
C ARG A 198 3.86 17.98 1.74
N LEU A 199 2.97 17.02 1.99
CA LEU A 199 3.30 15.79 2.71
C LEU A 199 4.38 14.98 1.99
N ARG A 200 4.26 14.81 0.67
CA ARG A 200 5.28 14.10 -0.13
C ARG A 200 6.63 14.81 -0.11
N THR A 201 6.63 16.13 -0.23
CA THR A 201 7.87 16.95 -0.14
C THR A 201 8.52 16.84 1.23
N ALA A 202 7.73 16.91 2.30
CA ALA A 202 8.21 16.80 3.67
C ALA A 202 8.76 15.39 3.97
N SER A 203 8.09 14.35 3.49
CA SER A 203 8.53 12.95 3.65
C SER A 203 9.86 12.68 2.93
N GLY A 204 10.01 13.19 1.69
CA GLY A 204 11.30 13.09 0.98
C GLY A 204 12.47 13.80 1.68
N SER A 205 12.17 14.80 2.53
CA SER A 205 13.18 15.47 3.35
C SER A 205 13.64 14.64 4.55
N LEU A 206 12.84 13.65 4.99
CA LEU A 206 13.26 12.68 6.02
C LEU A 206 14.17 11.58 5.41
N ASP A 207 13.79 11.04 4.25
CA ASP A 207 14.50 9.96 3.56
C ASP A 207 15.94 10.33 3.17
N SER A 208 16.15 11.60 2.79
CA SER A 208 17.47 12.14 2.40
C SER A 208 18.54 11.99 3.50
N LEU A 209 18.17 11.63 4.73
CA LEU A 209 19.04 11.66 5.90
C LEU A 209 19.24 10.30 6.59
N LYS A 210 18.46 9.26 6.23
CA LYS A 210 18.69 7.86 6.63
C LYS A 210 19.65 7.10 5.70
N SER A 211 19.89 7.61 4.49
CA SER A 211 20.80 6.97 3.53
C SER A 211 22.25 7.07 4.02
N PRO A 212 22.90 5.94 4.41
CA PRO A 212 24.29 5.96 4.81
C PRO A 212 25.13 6.05 3.54
N ARG A 213 25.87 7.16 3.38
CA ARG A 213 26.80 7.44 2.27
C ARG A 213 26.13 7.52 0.89
N ASN A 214 26.10 8.74 0.34
CA ASN A 214 26.59 9.08 -1.02
C ASN A 214 26.11 10.46 -1.51
N GLY A 215 25.32 11.19 -0.70
CA GLY A 215 24.96 12.57 -0.99
C GLY A 215 25.02 13.43 0.26
N ARG A 216 26.22 13.74 0.77
CA ARG A 216 26.36 15.05 1.42
C ARG A 216 25.98 16.03 0.33
N ALA A 217 24.80 16.64 0.39
CA ALA A 217 24.60 17.91 -0.30
C ALA A 217 25.74 18.81 0.22
N PRO A 218 26.76 19.13 -0.60
CA PRO A 218 27.89 19.88 -0.11
C PRO A 218 27.36 21.25 0.33
N GLY A 219 27.53 21.60 1.61
CA GLY A 219 27.19 22.94 2.10
C GLY A 219 25.98 23.09 3.04
N VAL A 220 25.31 22.02 3.48
CA VAL A 220 24.27 22.15 4.53
C VAL A 220 24.91 22.05 5.91
N SER A 221 24.86 23.14 6.69
CA SER A 221 25.35 23.13 8.08
C SER A 221 24.51 22.21 8.97
N PRO A 222 25.07 21.68 10.08
CA PRO A 222 24.31 20.87 11.04
C PRO A 222 23.04 21.57 11.56
N GLU A 223 23.12 22.88 11.80
CA GLU A 223 22.00 23.72 12.24
C GLU A 223 20.89 23.78 11.18
N GLN A 224 21.27 24.00 9.93
CA GLN A 224 20.32 24.04 8.81
C GLN A 224 19.64 22.67 8.62
N ARG A 225 20.38 21.57 8.83
CA ARG A 225 19.82 20.21 8.79
C ARG A 225 18.79 19.99 9.90
N ALA A 226 19.08 20.43 11.14
CA ALA A 226 18.16 20.33 12.26
C ALA A 226 16.88 21.15 12.02
N TYR A 227 17.02 22.35 11.46
CA TYR A 227 15.89 23.19 11.06
C TYR A 227 15.02 22.51 9.99
N ILE A 228 15.63 21.98 8.92
CA ILE A 228 14.91 21.27 7.83
C ILE A 228 14.15 20.06 8.39
N LEU A 229 14.78 19.25 9.25
CA LEU A 229 14.14 18.09 9.88
C LEU A 229 12.95 18.49 10.75
N THR A 230 13.13 19.51 11.59
CA THR A 230 12.06 20.00 12.47
C THR A 230 10.87 20.50 11.66
N LYS A 231 11.15 21.27 10.60
CA LYS A 231 10.12 21.75 9.68
C LYS A 231 9.42 20.59 8.95
N ALA A 232 10.17 19.61 8.45
CA ALA A 232 9.60 18.43 7.77
C ALA A 232 8.70 17.61 8.70
N ARG A 233 9.12 17.35 9.94
CA ARG A 233 8.31 16.63 10.93
C ARG A 233 7.00 17.37 11.23
N ARG A 234 7.06 18.69 11.41
CA ARG A 234 5.87 19.53 11.61
C ARG A 234 4.93 19.46 10.41
N GLU A 235 5.46 19.59 9.20
CA GLU A 235 4.68 19.53 7.96
C GLU A 235 4.01 18.16 7.76
N ILE A 236 4.72 17.07 8.08
CA ILE A 236 4.15 15.72 8.05
C ILE A 236 2.99 15.63 9.03
N HIS A 237 3.20 16.02 10.28
CA HIS A 237 2.15 15.96 11.30
C HIS A 237 0.89 16.75 10.88
N VAL A 238 1.07 17.99 10.42
CA VAL A 238 -0.04 18.85 9.99
C VAL A 238 -0.76 18.27 8.76
N CYS A 239 -0.02 17.93 7.70
CA CYS A 239 -0.63 17.46 6.46
C CYS A 239 -1.27 16.08 6.61
N SER A 240 -0.65 15.17 7.38
CA SER A 240 -1.24 13.86 7.69
C SER A 240 -2.57 14.01 8.43
N ASN A 241 -2.63 14.87 9.45
CA ASN A 241 -3.87 15.11 10.19
C ASN A 241 -4.97 15.73 9.33
N LEU A 242 -4.64 16.72 8.48
CA LEU A 242 -5.62 17.34 7.59
C LEU A 242 -6.18 16.34 6.56
N LEU A 243 -5.33 15.47 6.02
CA LEU A 243 -5.77 14.41 5.10
C LEU A 243 -6.61 13.34 5.82
N LEU A 244 -6.20 12.92 7.02
CA LEU A 244 -6.98 11.97 7.84
C LEU A 244 -8.36 12.51 8.21
N GLN A 245 -8.44 13.79 8.59
CA GLN A 245 -9.72 14.46 8.86
C GLN A 245 -10.61 14.46 7.63
N GLN A 246 -10.04 14.67 6.44
CA GLN A 246 -10.80 14.58 5.18
C GLN A 246 -11.31 13.16 4.94
N TYR A 247 -10.46 12.12 5.05
CA TYR A 247 -10.90 10.73 4.86
C TYR A 247 -12.01 10.31 5.82
N ARG A 248 -11.91 10.72 7.10
CA ARG A 248 -12.94 10.46 8.11
C ARG A 248 -14.24 11.20 7.80
N ARG A 249 -14.17 12.46 7.36
CA ARG A 249 -15.34 13.25 6.94
C ARG A 249 -16.08 12.59 5.79
N ASP A 250 -15.35 12.01 4.84
CA ASP A 250 -15.91 11.35 3.66
C ASP A 250 -16.30 9.88 3.94
N GLY A 251 -16.18 9.42 5.19
CA GLY A 251 -16.51 8.06 5.60
C GLY A 251 -15.67 6.98 4.90
N TRP A 252 -14.44 7.31 4.48
CA TRP A 252 -13.53 6.41 3.74
C TRP A 252 -14.03 5.93 2.37
N THR A 253 -15.23 6.32 1.96
CA THR A 253 -15.91 5.86 0.73
C THR A 253 -15.12 6.16 -0.55
N HIS A 254 -14.33 7.22 -0.52
CA HIS A 254 -13.56 7.70 -1.65
C HIS A 254 -12.16 7.11 -1.76
N ILE A 255 -11.77 6.13 -0.94
CA ILE A 255 -10.49 5.45 -1.09
C ILE A 255 -10.69 4.15 -1.87
N ARG A 256 -9.88 3.94 -2.92
CA ARG A 256 -9.84 2.66 -3.63
C ARG A 256 -9.43 1.56 -2.66
N TRP A 257 -10.25 0.50 -2.53
CA TRP A 257 -10.12 -0.52 -1.49
C TRP A 257 -8.71 -1.11 -1.38
N TYR A 258 -8.08 -1.45 -2.51
CA TYR A 258 -6.72 -1.98 -2.53
C TYR A 258 -5.69 -1.08 -1.82
N HIS A 259 -5.81 0.25 -1.97
CA HIS A 259 -4.89 1.18 -1.31
C HIS A 259 -5.08 1.19 0.21
N GLY A 260 -6.33 1.16 0.68
CA GLY A 260 -6.59 1.07 2.13
C GLY A 260 -6.11 -0.26 2.71
N ILE A 261 -6.40 -1.38 2.04
CA ILE A 261 -5.96 -2.73 2.46
C ILE A 261 -4.43 -2.79 2.53
N ALA A 262 -3.73 -2.32 1.50
CA ALA A 262 -2.27 -2.33 1.46
C ALA A 262 -1.64 -1.44 2.56
N VAL A 263 -2.28 -0.33 2.92
CA VAL A 263 -1.83 0.54 4.02
C VAL A 263 -2.06 -0.14 5.37
N ALA A 264 -3.23 -0.73 5.59
CA ALA A 264 -3.55 -1.47 6.80
C ALA A 264 -2.58 -2.64 7.03
N GLU A 265 -2.35 -3.47 6.01
CA GLU A 265 -1.38 -4.58 6.04
C GLU A 265 0.00 -4.08 6.48
N ARG A 266 0.51 -3.03 5.84
CA ARG A 266 1.85 -2.48 6.13
C ARG A 266 1.98 -1.89 7.52
N TRP A 267 0.94 -1.21 8.00
CA TRP A 267 0.95 -0.66 9.35
C TRP A 267 0.88 -1.73 10.42
N ILE A 268 0.06 -2.77 10.24
CA ILE A 268 -0.01 -3.92 11.16
C ILE A 268 1.33 -4.67 11.18
N GLU A 269 1.92 -4.95 10.01
CA GLU A 269 3.26 -5.55 9.90
C GLU A 269 4.28 -4.75 10.72
N ASN A 270 4.26 -3.42 10.66
CA ASN A 270 5.21 -2.58 11.38
C ASN A 270 5.04 -2.65 12.90
N LEU A 271 3.80 -2.72 13.41
CA LEU A 271 3.54 -2.86 14.84
C LEU A 271 4.00 -4.23 15.37
N THR A 272 3.73 -5.30 14.63
CA THR A 272 4.14 -6.65 15.04
C THR A 272 5.67 -6.84 15.05
N VAL A 273 6.39 -6.16 14.15
CA VAL A 273 7.87 -6.20 14.14
C VAL A 273 8.46 -5.42 15.32
N ALA A 274 7.81 -4.32 15.74
CA ALA A 274 8.28 -3.50 16.85
C ALA A 274 8.17 -4.23 18.21
N GLU A 275 7.18 -5.10 18.40
CA GLU A 275 6.98 -5.86 19.64
C GLU A 275 7.99 -7.00 19.86
N VAL A 276 8.70 -7.45 18.81
CA VAL A 276 9.57 -8.64 18.85
C VAL A 276 11.03 -8.30 19.15
N VAL A 277 11.41 -7.03 19.37
CA VAL A 277 12.77 -6.67 19.80
C VAL A 277 12.90 -6.98 21.31
N PRO A 278 13.56 -8.08 21.72
CA PRO A 278 13.79 -8.37 23.12
C PRO A 278 14.83 -7.38 23.64
N GLY A 279 14.61 -6.89 24.86
CA GLY A 279 15.50 -5.95 25.54
C GLY A 279 16.97 -6.37 25.44
N GLU A 280 17.81 -5.37 25.21
CA GLU A 280 19.26 -5.46 25.30
C GLU A 280 19.65 -6.21 26.58
N GLU A 281 20.46 -7.25 26.42
CA GLU A 281 21.07 -8.00 27.52
C GLU A 281 21.72 -7.01 28.49
N GLU A 282 21.21 -6.96 29.73
CA GLU A 282 21.89 -6.30 30.84
C GLU A 282 23.29 -6.89 30.97
N VAL A 283 24.28 -6.06 30.65
CA VAL A 283 25.69 -6.33 30.91
C VAL A 283 25.88 -6.46 32.42
N HIS A 284 25.87 -7.69 32.93
CA HIS A 284 26.42 -7.99 34.24
C HIS A 284 27.94 -7.81 34.20
N SER A 285 28.35 -6.61 34.57
CA SER A 285 29.72 -6.26 34.95
C SER A 285 30.09 -7.03 36.21
N ALA A 286 30.74 -8.18 36.05
CA ALA A 286 31.46 -8.84 37.13
C ALA A 286 32.75 -8.04 37.41
N ARG A 287 32.71 -7.23 38.47
CA ARG A 287 33.92 -6.81 39.20
C ARG A 287 34.32 -7.98 40.09
N ASP A 288 35.33 -8.73 39.67
CA ASP A 288 36.13 -9.53 40.59
C ASP A 288 37.24 -8.64 41.15
N GLU A 289 37.04 -8.23 42.41
CA GLU A 289 38.11 -7.82 43.31
C GLU A 289 38.86 -9.09 43.74
N SER A 290 40.18 -9.13 43.52
CA SER A 290 41.06 -10.06 44.23
C SER A 290 42.16 -9.27 44.94
N VAL A 291 42.12 -9.39 46.26
CA VAL A 291 43.19 -9.17 47.23
C VAL A 291 43.98 -10.46 47.38
#